data_AF-A0A926A2L3-F1
#
_entry.id   AF-A0A926A2L3-F1
#
_cell.length_a   1.000
_cell.length_b   1.000
_cell.length_c   1.000
_cell.angle_alpha   90.00
_cell.angle_beta   90.00
_cell.angle_gamma   90.00
#
_symmetry.space_group_name_H-M   'P 1'
#
loop_
_entity.id
_entity.type
_entity.pdbx_description
1 polymer ?
#
loop_
_entity_poly.entity_id
_entity_poly.type
_entity_poly.pdbx_seq_one_letter_code
_entity_poly.pdbx_strand_id
1 'polypeptide(L)'
;MRTLQSFSFNAGQTMRISFDLSGNQRGGADDQWSLGLFFGGLPSGTVAGSGAFTGTTGGPFFNVASVTFFRAIAPGTPYATYTMDFLATAGGSVQYEIGTASADNVGPVLDNVVIERLGGGTVVPEPSTWAMLAFGMSAVGVASRRRRKA
;
A
#
# COMPACT_ATOMS: atom_id res chain seq x y z
N MET A 1 -11.79 -0.98 -14.12
CA MET A 1 -11.62 -2.44 -13.88
C MET A 1 -11.27 -2.62 -12.42
N ARG A 2 -12.10 -3.36 -11.68
CA ARG A 2 -11.88 -3.64 -10.26
C ARG A 2 -11.16 -4.97 -10.06
N THR A 3 -10.30 -5.06 -9.05
CA THR A 3 -9.67 -6.31 -8.64
C THR A 3 -10.74 -7.34 -8.26
N LEU A 4 -10.57 -8.58 -8.72
CA LEU A 4 -11.43 -9.68 -8.27
C LEU A 4 -11.13 -10.03 -6.81
N GLN A 5 -9.86 -9.98 -6.43
CA GLN A 5 -9.41 -10.20 -5.06
C GLN A 5 -9.75 -9.00 -4.17
N SER A 6 -10.15 -9.29 -2.95
CA SER A 6 -10.23 -8.33 -1.85
C SER A 6 -9.04 -8.53 -0.90
N PHE A 7 -8.45 -7.43 -0.45
CA PHE A 7 -7.27 -7.42 0.39
C PHE A 7 -7.68 -7.02 1.81
N SER A 8 -7.45 -7.91 2.77
CA SER A 8 -7.68 -7.62 4.19
C SER A 8 -6.66 -6.60 4.72
N PHE A 9 -7.07 -5.77 5.68
CA PHE A 9 -6.23 -4.86 6.43
C PHE A 9 -6.68 -4.77 7.89
N ASN A 10 -5.76 -4.46 8.79
CA ASN A 10 -6.07 -4.21 10.20
C ASN A 10 -6.19 -2.71 10.49
N ALA A 11 -6.74 -2.36 11.65
CA ALA A 11 -6.70 -0.98 12.15
C ALA A 11 -5.24 -0.53 12.30
N GLY A 12 -4.92 0.69 11.85
CA GLY A 12 -3.58 1.26 11.93
C GLY A 12 -2.59 0.72 10.87
N GLN A 13 -3.04 -0.13 9.96
CA GLN A 13 -2.23 -0.60 8.83
C GLN A 13 -2.35 0.34 7.64
N THR A 14 -1.22 0.67 7.03
CA THR A 14 -1.20 1.39 5.75
C THR A 14 -1.23 0.37 4.62
N MET A 15 -2.12 0.60 3.66
CA MET A 15 -2.17 -0.16 2.41
C MET A 15 -1.71 0.76 1.29
N ARG A 16 -0.80 0.29 0.44
CA ARG A 16 -0.31 1.04 -0.72
C ARG A 16 -0.66 0.31 -2.00
N ILE A 17 -1.13 1.07 -2.98
CA ILE A 17 -1.11 0.66 -4.38
C ILE A 17 -0.13 1.56 -5.13
N SER A 18 0.72 0.96 -5.96
CA SER A 18 1.61 1.65 -6.88
C SER A 18 1.46 1.11 -8.30
N PHE A 19 1.64 1.96 -9.29
CA PHE A 19 1.57 1.59 -10.70
C PHE A 19 2.29 2.64 -11.55
N ASP A 20 2.73 2.22 -12.73
CA ASP A 20 3.27 3.11 -13.74
C ASP A 20 2.16 3.48 -14.72
N LEU A 21 1.98 4.77 -14.96
CA LEU A 21 0.95 5.28 -15.88
C LEU A 21 1.57 6.28 -16.85
N SER A 22 1.20 6.17 -18.12
CA SER A 22 1.54 7.12 -19.19
C SER A 22 0.29 7.59 -19.91
N GLY A 23 0.40 8.73 -20.58
CA GLY A 23 -0.63 9.21 -21.48
C GLY A 23 -0.73 8.32 -22.72
N ASN A 24 -1.83 8.45 -23.46
CA ASN A 24 -1.94 7.73 -24.73
C ASN A 24 -0.80 8.16 -25.69
N GLN A 25 -0.28 7.21 -26.47
CA GLN A 25 0.83 7.46 -27.43
C GLN A 25 0.33 7.63 -28.87
N ARG A 26 -0.98 7.87 -29.04
CA ARG A 26 -1.61 8.04 -30.36
C ARG A 26 -2.04 9.49 -30.63
N GLY A 27 -1.74 10.41 -29.71
CA GLY A 27 -2.21 11.79 -29.77
C GLY A 27 -3.68 11.91 -29.41
N GLY A 28 -4.23 13.13 -29.45
CA GLY A 28 -5.64 13.38 -29.12
C GLY A 28 -5.82 14.40 -28.01
N ALA A 29 -6.95 14.33 -27.31
CA ALA A 29 -7.23 15.15 -26.14
C ALA A 29 -6.65 14.53 -24.87
N ASP A 30 -6.71 15.27 -23.77
CA ASP A 30 -6.39 14.74 -22.44
C ASP A 30 -7.38 13.63 -22.06
N ASP A 31 -6.86 12.52 -21.56
CA ASP A 31 -7.68 11.43 -21.06
C ASP A 31 -7.93 11.58 -19.57
N GLN A 32 -9.12 11.24 -19.10
CA GLN A 32 -9.38 11.12 -17.68
C GLN A 32 -9.11 9.68 -17.23
N TRP A 33 -8.35 9.52 -16.16
CA TRP A 33 -8.16 8.26 -15.45
C TRP A 33 -8.64 8.35 -14.00
N SER A 34 -8.84 7.19 -13.38
CA SER A 34 -9.38 7.07 -12.04
C SER A 34 -8.74 5.94 -11.24
N LEU A 35 -8.67 6.16 -9.92
CA LEU A 35 -8.32 5.15 -8.92
C LEU A 35 -9.44 5.09 -7.87
N GLY A 36 -10.07 3.93 -7.72
CA GLY A 36 -11.09 3.67 -6.72
C GLY A 36 -10.59 2.72 -5.63
N LEU A 37 -10.90 3.04 -4.39
CA LEU A 37 -10.79 2.18 -3.22
C LEU A 37 -12.21 1.78 -2.82
N PHE A 38 -12.54 0.49 -2.83
CA PHE A 38 -13.86 -0.03 -2.47
C PHE A 38 -13.75 -0.92 -1.24
N PHE A 39 -14.40 -0.54 -0.15
CA PHE A 39 -14.30 -1.22 1.12
C PHE A 39 -15.43 -2.24 1.31
N GLY A 40 -15.12 -3.38 1.93
CA GLY A 40 -16.11 -4.38 2.35
C GLY A 40 -16.98 -3.94 3.54
N GLY A 41 -16.85 -2.69 3.99
CA GLY A 41 -17.58 -2.07 5.10
C GLY A 41 -17.49 -0.55 5.01
N LEU A 42 -17.69 0.15 6.12
CA LEU A 42 -17.63 1.61 6.20
C LEU A 42 -16.46 2.08 7.08
N PRO A 43 -15.18 1.86 6.69
CA PRO A 43 -14.06 2.33 7.48
C PRO A 43 -13.96 3.87 7.45
N SER A 44 -13.25 4.38 8.44
CA SER A 44 -12.71 5.74 8.44
C SER A 44 -11.18 5.65 8.35
N GLY A 45 -10.53 6.73 7.94
CA GLY A 45 -9.09 6.70 7.71
C GLY A 45 -8.57 7.95 7.02
N THR A 46 -7.34 7.87 6.54
CA THR A 46 -6.71 8.90 5.72
C THR A 46 -6.20 8.29 4.41
N VAL A 47 -6.21 9.08 3.34
CA VAL A 47 -5.64 8.74 2.04
C VAL A 47 -4.54 9.71 1.68
N ALA A 48 -3.41 9.24 1.14
CA ALA A 48 -2.33 10.09 0.69
C ALA A 48 -1.73 9.53 -0.60
N GLY A 49 -1.47 10.37 -1.59
CA GLY A 49 -0.86 9.92 -2.86
C GLY A 49 0.34 10.76 -3.28
N SER A 50 1.12 10.22 -4.21
CA SER A 50 2.28 10.89 -4.83
C SER A 50 2.10 11.00 -6.36
N GLY A 51 2.96 11.77 -7.03
CA GLY A 51 2.89 11.99 -8.48
C GLY A 51 1.70 12.88 -8.87
N ALA A 52 0.80 12.41 -9.74
CA ALA A 52 -0.41 13.11 -10.19
C ALA A 52 -1.45 13.25 -9.05
N PHE A 53 -1.22 12.54 -7.93
CA PHE A 53 -1.96 12.72 -6.69
C PHE A 53 -1.34 13.78 -5.76
N THR A 54 -0.21 14.40 -6.14
CA THR A 54 0.36 15.55 -5.41
C THR A 54 -0.67 16.68 -5.42
N GLY A 55 -1.26 16.98 -4.26
CA GLY A 55 -2.35 17.97 -4.12
C GLY A 55 -3.74 17.37 -3.87
N THR A 56 -3.94 16.06 -4.03
CA THR A 56 -4.96 15.34 -3.25
C THR A 56 -4.38 15.16 -1.85
N THR A 57 -4.38 16.23 -1.09
CA THR A 57 -3.94 16.26 0.28
C THR A 57 -4.66 15.16 1.04
N GLY A 58 -3.93 14.11 1.43
CA GLY A 58 -3.95 13.59 2.81
C GLY A 58 -5.30 13.56 3.52
N GLY A 59 -6.38 13.22 2.83
CA GLY A 59 -7.73 13.62 3.24
C GLY A 59 -8.30 12.59 4.19
N PRO A 60 -8.91 12.98 5.32
CA PRO A 60 -9.67 12.02 6.09
C PRO A 60 -10.90 11.60 5.29
N PHE A 61 -11.23 10.32 5.37
CA PHE A 61 -12.53 9.80 4.97
C PHE A 61 -13.22 9.22 6.22
N PHE A 62 -14.55 9.34 6.27
CA PHE A 62 -15.33 8.94 7.45
C PHE A 62 -16.51 8.07 7.04
N ASN A 63 -16.52 6.82 7.52
CA ASN A 63 -17.60 5.85 7.30
C ASN A 63 -18.06 5.76 5.84
N VAL A 64 -17.11 5.60 4.91
CA VAL A 64 -17.41 5.53 3.46
C VAL A 64 -17.23 4.12 2.93
N ALA A 65 -18.06 3.74 1.96
CA ALA A 65 -17.92 2.47 1.24
C ALA A 65 -16.85 2.54 0.13
N SER A 66 -16.53 3.74 -0.34
CA SER A 66 -15.51 3.93 -1.37
C SER A 66 -14.90 5.32 -1.36
N VAL A 67 -13.67 5.42 -1.86
CA VAL A 67 -12.99 6.69 -2.19
C VAL A 67 -12.49 6.58 -3.62
N THR A 68 -12.85 7.54 -4.48
CA THR A 68 -12.44 7.53 -5.89
C THR A 68 -11.76 8.85 -6.25
N PHE A 69 -10.62 8.74 -6.93
CA PHE A 69 -9.83 9.86 -7.41
C PHE A 69 -9.89 9.92 -8.93
N PHE A 70 -9.92 11.13 -9.47
CA PHE A 70 -9.91 11.38 -10.92
C PHE A 70 -8.81 12.36 -11.27
N ARG A 71 -8.15 12.13 -12.40
CA ARG A 71 -7.12 13.02 -12.93
C ARG A 71 -7.11 12.99 -14.46
N ALA A 72 -6.82 14.13 -15.05
CA ALA A 72 -6.47 14.20 -16.47
C ALA A 72 -5.02 13.75 -16.66
N ILE A 73 -4.73 13.11 -17.79
CA ILE A 73 -3.38 12.80 -18.26
C ILE A 73 -3.29 13.17 -19.74
N ALA A 74 -2.33 14.03 -20.05
CA ALA A 74 -2.14 14.52 -21.41
C ALA A 74 -1.58 13.41 -22.32
N PRO A 75 -1.90 13.42 -23.62
CA PRO A 75 -1.28 12.54 -24.59
C PRO A 75 0.25 12.70 -24.60
N GLY A 76 0.97 11.62 -24.85
CA GLY A 76 2.44 11.60 -24.87
C GLY A 76 3.12 11.80 -23.51
N THR A 77 2.36 11.94 -22.40
CA THR A 77 2.94 11.97 -21.05
C THR A 77 3.80 10.71 -20.83
N PRO A 78 5.10 10.84 -20.48
CA PRO A 78 5.97 9.69 -20.20
C PRO A 78 5.45 8.84 -19.04
N TYR A 79 5.91 7.58 -18.97
CA TYR A 79 5.64 6.76 -17.79
C TYR A 79 6.19 7.42 -16.53
N ALA A 80 5.34 7.46 -15.51
CA ALA A 80 5.71 7.84 -14.15
C ALA A 80 5.04 6.90 -13.16
N THR A 81 5.72 6.64 -12.05
CA THR A 81 5.16 5.85 -10.95
C THR A 81 4.25 6.72 -10.11
N TYR A 82 3.04 6.24 -9.87
CA TYR A 82 2.05 6.85 -8.99
C TYR A 82 1.81 5.92 -7.81
N THR A 83 1.64 6.51 -6.62
CA THR A 83 1.28 5.75 -5.41
C THR A 83 0.04 6.34 -4.75
N MET A 84 -0.74 5.47 -4.13
CA MET A 84 -1.82 5.84 -3.23
C MET A 84 -1.77 4.96 -1.99
N ASP A 85 -1.73 5.62 -0.84
CA ASP A 85 -1.74 5.03 0.48
C ASP A 85 -3.09 5.29 1.12
N PHE A 86 -3.62 4.32 1.84
CA PHE A 86 -4.64 4.59 2.83
C PHE A 86 -4.29 3.95 4.17
N LEU A 87 -4.63 4.66 5.24
CA LEU A 87 -4.51 4.21 6.61
C LEU A 87 -5.92 4.11 7.19
N ALA A 88 -6.39 2.89 7.49
CA ALA A 88 -7.70 2.70 8.08
C ALA A 88 -7.64 2.73 9.62
N THR A 89 -8.63 3.35 10.27
CA THR A 89 -8.77 3.36 11.73
C THR A 89 -9.45 2.10 12.29
N ALA A 90 -9.99 1.25 11.42
CA ALA A 90 -10.62 -0.02 11.74
C ALA A 90 -10.16 -1.10 10.76
N GLY A 91 -10.24 -2.38 11.15
CA GLY A 91 -9.94 -3.50 10.24
C GLY A 91 -11.05 -3.73 9.22
N GLY A 92 -10.71 -4.32 8.08
CA GLY A 92 -11.66 -4.56 6.99
C GLY A 92 -11.01 -5.18 5.77
N SER A 93 -11.64 -4.98 4.61
CA SER A 93 -11.10 -5.39 3.32
C SER A 93 -11.31 -4.32 2.25
N VAL A 94 -10.41 -4.26 1.28
CA VAL A 94 -10.42 -3.29 0.18
C VAL A 94 -10.30 -4.00 -1.17
N GLN A 95 -10.97 -3.49 -2.19
CA GLN A 95 -10.72 -3.79 -3.59
C GLN A 95 -10.28 -2.50 -4.29
N TYR A 96 -9.41 -2.63 -5.29
CA TYR A 96 -8.90 -1.50 -6.05
C TYR A 96 -9.52 -1.47 -7.43
N GLU A 97 -9.80 -0.29 -7.94
CA GLU A 97 -10.21 -0.09 -9.32
C GLU A 97 -9.29 0.92 -9.99
N ILE A 98 -8.76 0.56 -11.15
CA ILE A 98 -8.13 1.52 -12.06
C ILE A 98 -8.97 1.56 -13.33
N GLY A 99 -9.26 2.77 -13.81
CA GLY A 99 -10.11 2.96 -14.97
C GLY A 99 -9.83 4.25 -15.71
N THR A 100 -10.42 4.39 -16.88
CA THR A 100 -10.40 5.61 -17.69
C THR A 100 -11.81 5.92 -18.19
N ALA A 101 -12.13 7.20 -18.34
CA ALA A 101 -13.34 7.67 -19.02
C ALA A 101 -13.09 8.02 -20.50
N SER A 102 -11.92 7.67 -21.04
CA SER A 102 -11.58 7.79 -22.46
C SER A 102 -12.60 7.01 -23.30
N ALA A 103 -13.20 7.68 -24.28
CA ALA A 103 -14.29 7.18 -25.11
C ALA A 103 -13.94 7.09 -26.61
N ASP A 104 -12.68 7.36 -26.96
CA ASP A 104 -12.18 7.40 -28.33
C ASP A 104 -11.34 6.15 -28.69
N ASN A 105 -11.38 5.11 -27.85
CA ASN A 105 -10.54 3.92 -27.90
C ASN A 105 -9.03 4.23 -27.80
N VAL A 106 -8.67 5.42 -27.30
CA VAL A 106 -7.31 5.91 -27.14
C VAL A 106 -7.13 6.37 -25.71
N GLY A 107 -6.83 5.43 -24.82
CA GLY A 107 -6.68 5.70 -23.40
C GLY A 107 -5.24 5.71 -22.87
N PRO A 108 -5.08 6.07 -21.60
CA PRO A 108 -3.82 5.97 -20.86
C PRO A 108 -3.30 4.53 -20.84
N VAL A 109 -1.98 4.37 -20.71
CA VAL A 109 -1.34 3.05 -20.63
C VAL A 109 -0.86 2.80 -19.20
N LEU A 110 -1.22 1.65 -18.66
CA LEU A 110 -0.98 1.21 -17.29
C LEU A 110 -0.01 0.02 -17.26
N ASP A 111 0.98 0.07 -16.38
CA ASP A 111 1.91 -1.03 -16.15
C ASP A 111 2.30 -1.14 -14.66
N ASN A 112 2.97 -2.24 -14.30
CA ASN A 112 3.66 -2.43 -13.02
C ASN A 112 2.78 -2.19 -11.78
N VAL A 113 1.55 -2.74 -11.80
CA VAL A 113 0.60 -2.60 -10.69
C VAL A 113 1.03 -3.47 -9.52
N VAL A 114 1.32 -2.86 -8.38
CA VAL A 114 1.72 -3.50 -7.14
C VAL A 114 0.81 -3.05 -6.02
N ILE A 115 0.36 -3.99 -5.19
CA ILE A 115 -0.40 -3.72 -3.97
C ILE A 115 0.39 -4.30 -2.80
N GLU A 116 0.69 -3.45 -1.83
CA GLU A 116 1.49 -3.84 -0.67
C GLU A 116 0.90 -3.33 0.64
N ARG A 117 1.33 -3.97 1.72
CA ARG A 117 0.93 -3.66 3.08
C ARG A 117 2.13 -3.02 3.79
N LEU A 118 1.98 -1.76 4.18
CA LEU A 118 3.01 -0.98 4.84
C LEU A 118 2.65 -0.81 6.32
N GLY A 119 3.48 -1.34 7.21
CA GLY A 119 3.16 -1.34 8.65
C GLY A 119 2.04 -2.34 8.99
N GLY A 120 1.97 -2.67 10.28
CA GLY A 120 1.48 -3.96 10.74
C GLY A 120 2.65 -4.77 11.27
N GLY A 121 3.37 -4.18 12.24
CA GLY A 121 4.29 -4.96 13.02
C GLY A 121 3.49 -6.10 13.65
N THR A 122 3.69 -7.33 13.17
CA THR A 122 4.10 -8.31 14.16
C THR A 122 5.34 -7.65 14.74
N VAL A 123 5.23 -7.12 15.96
CA VAL A 123 6.40 -6.94 16.81
C VAL A 123 7.07 -8.29 16.68
N VAL A 124 8.12 -8.40 15.86
CA VAL A 124 8.99 -9.55 15.90
C VAL A 124 9.54 -9.38 17.30
N PRO A 125 9.08 -10.17 18.30
CA PRO A 125 9.67 -10.05 19.62
C PRO A 125 11.14 -10.33 19.35
N GLU A 126 12.02 -9.38 19.71
CA GLU A 126 13.43 -9.53 19.41
C GLU A 126 13.81 -10.95 19.82
N PRO A 127 14.25 -11.79 18.86
CA PRO A 127 14.00 -13.21 18.97
C PRO A 127 14.60 -13.73 20.27
N SER A 128 13.92 -14.70 20.86
CA SER A 128 14.46 -15.59 21.89
C SER A 128 15.92 -15.99 21.66
N THR A 129 16.48 -15.85 20.46
CA THR A 129 17.92 -15.74 20.16
C THR A 129 18.76 -15.01 21.21
N TRP A 130 18.40 -13.79 21.67
CA TRP A 130 19.19 -13.11 22.71
C TRP A 130 19.07 -13.81 24.06
N ALA A 131 17.86 -14.24 24.42
CA ALA A 131 17.61 -15.01 25.63
C ALA A 131 18.37 -16.35 25.61
N MET A 132 18.44 -17.02 24.46
CA MET A 132 19.14 -18.28 24.23
C MET A 132 20.65 -18.10 24.17
N LEU A 133 21.13 -16.98 23.62
CA LEU A 133 22.55 -16.60 23.65
C LEU A 133 23.00 -16.30 25.08
N ALA A 134 22.22 -15.50 25.82
CA ALA A 134 22.47 -15.22 27.23
C ALA A 134 22.42 -16.51 28.07
N PHE A 135 21.42 -17.35 27.83
CA PHE A 135 21.29 -18.65 28.50
C PHE A 135 22.48 -19.56 28.17
N GLY A 136 22.86 -19.70 26.90
CA GLY A 136 24.01 -20.49 26.47
C GLY A 136 25.33 -20.00 27.08
N MET A 137 25.57 -18.69 27.05
CA MET A 137 26.76 -18.09 27.66
C MET A 137 26.78 -18.26 29.18
N SER A 138 25.62 -18.16 29.85
CA SER A 138 25.51 -18.39 31.29
C SER A 138 25.79 -19.85 31.66
N ALA A 139 25.28 -20.81 30.88
CA ALA A 139 25.52 -22.24 31.08
C ALA A 139 27.00 -22.59 30.89
N VAL A 140 27.65 -22.05 29.86
CA VAL A 140 29.10 -22.22 29.62
C VAL A 140 29.94 -21.59 30.74
N GLY A 141 29.55 -20.41 31.23
CA GLY A 141 30.19 -19.74 32.37
C GLY A 141 30.12 -20.57 33.66
N VAL A 142 28.96 -21.17 33.96
CA VAL A 142 28.79 -22.05 35.14
C VAL A 142 29.59 -23.35 34.98
N ALA A 143 29.56 -23.97 33.80
CA ALA A 143 30.28 -25.21 33.52
C ALA A 143 31.81 -25.03 33.64
N SER A 144 32.35 -23.93 33.12
CA SER A 144 33.77 -23.60 33.19
C SER A 144 34.24 -23.31 34.62
N ARG A 145 33.40 -22.70 35.47
CA ARG A 145 33.73 -22.45 36.89
C ARG A 145 33.84 -23.73 37.72
N ARG A 146 33.03 -24.75 37.43
CA ARG A 146 33.06 -26.05 38.14
C ARG A 146 34.34 -26.83 37.86
N ARG A 147 34.89 -26.75 36.64
CA ARG A 147 36.14 -27.42 36.25
C ARG A 147 37.41 -26.85 36.91
N ARG A 148 37.35 -25.64 37.47
CA ARG A 148 38.48 -25.02 38.19
C ARG A 148 38.49 -25.35 39.69
N LYS A 149 37.44 -25.99 40.21
CA LYS A 149 37.30 -26.35 41.64
C LYS A 149 37.44 -27.85 41.91
N ALA A 150 37.69 -28.65 40.88
CA ALA A 150 38.13 -30.04 40.95
C ALA A 150 39.58 -30.09 40.46
#